data_AF-A0A8H7ZXW5-F1
#
_entry.id   AF-A0A8H7ZXW5-F1
#
_cell.length_a   1.000
_cell.length_b   1.000
_cell.length_c   1.000
_cell.angle_alpha   90.00
_cell.angle_beta   90.00
_cell.angle_gamma   90.00
#
_symmetry.space_group_name_H-M   'P 1'
#
loop_
_entity.id
_entity.type
_entity.pdbx_description
1 polymer ?
#
loop_
_entity_poly.entity_id
_entity_poly.type
_entity_poly.pdbx_seq_one_letter_code
_entity_poly.pdbx_strand_id
1 'polypeptide(L)'
;KKLIGKRVRVVIDYTKPASDGYEERDCATIRAGGGPEGGENVALPLQLPLLPLNCCVLSVSKQSRDDDDRSSDYDRLQVAELEAQKEGRGAHSQKEPPAWAEPRDASESSAKAKQLLSFLQRAGRISAVVDYVASGSRFRMFVPRESCKLTMVLAGVRTPKAARNPNEQSEPFGDEALEYTSRKALQRDVGGRFTTGEGCCRSSVILNAVVALARAGRNRG
;
A
#
# COMPACT_ATOMS: atom_id res chain seq x y z
N LYS A 1 3.26 -6.25 -4.09
CA LYS A 1 2.27 -7.36 -4.00
C LYS A 1 2.75 -8.59 -3.20
N LYS A 2 4.05 -8.75 -2.88
CA LYS A 2 4.57 -10.01 -2.28
C LYS A 2 4.20 -10.25 -0.80
N LEU A 3 3.90 -9.21 -0.01
CA LEU A 3 3.82 -9.30 1.47
C LEU A 3 2.42 -9.11 2.06
N ILE A 4 1.48 -8.50 1.33
CA ILE A 4 0.17 -8.11 1.87
C ILE A 4 -0.60 -9.36 2.32
N GLY A 5 -0.94 -9.41 3.62
CA GLY A 5 -1.70 -10.51 4.22
C GLY A 5 -0.94 -11.81 4.40
N LYS A 6 0.39 -11.83 4.23
CA LYS A 6 1.24 -13.00 4.49
C LYS A 6 1.88 -12.93 5.87
N ARG A 7 2.16 -14.09 6.45
CA ARG A 7 2.96 -14.19 7.68
C ARG A 7 4.43 -13.98 7.34
N VAL A 8 5.07 -13.07 8.06
CA VAL A 8 6.49 -12.75 7.94
C VAL A 8 7.19 -12.99 9.26
N ARG A 9 8.47 -13.34 9.21
CA ARG A 9 9.35 -13.38 10.38
C ARG A 9 10.13 -12.07 10.42
N VAL A 10 10.12 -11.41 11.57
CA VAL A 10 10.86 -10.18 11.81
C VAL A 10 11.95 -10.50 12.82
N VAL A 11 13.19 -10.12 12.50
CA VAL A 11 14.33 -10.19 13.41
C VAL A 11 14.84 -8.76 13.56
N ILE A 12 14.82 -8.23 14.78
CA ILE A 12 15.35 -6.89 15.07
C ILE A 12 16.86 -7.04 15.20
N ASP A 13 17.61 -6.35 14.35
CA ASP A 13 19.07 -6.46 14.29
C ASP A 13 19.71 -5.42 15.23
N TYR A 14 19.25 -4.17 15.16
CA TYR A 14 19.71 -3.08 16.01
C TYR A 14 18.69 -1.94 16.04
N THR A 15 18.77 -1.10 17.06
CA THR A 15 17.91 0.08 17.21
C THR A 15 18.76 1.32 17.10
N LYS A 16 18.44 2.20 16.12
CA LYS A 16 19.12 3.48 15.98
C LYS A 16 18.50 4.47 16.97
N PRO A 17 19.28 5.06 17.89
CA PRO A 17 18.77 6.11 18.77
C PRO A 17 18.37 7.32 17.94
N ALA A 18 17.51 8.17 18.50
CA ALA A 18 17.09 9.41 17.86
C ALA A 18 18.30 10.29 17.54
N SER A 19 18.57 10.48 16.25
CA SER A 19 19.68 11.30 15.73
C SER A 19 19.19 12.10 14.52
N ASP A 20 19.77 13.28 14.32
CA ASP A 20 19.50 14.16 13.17
C ASP A 20 18.02 14.52 12.95
N GLY A 21 17.27 14.70 14.05
CA GLY A 21 15.84 15.06 13.99
C GLY A 21 14.93 13.90 13.58
N TYR A 22 15.45 12.67 13.51
CA TYR A 22 14.67 11.46 13.34
C TYR A 22 14.42 10.79 14.69
N GLU A 23 13.21 10.28 14.87
CA GLU A 23 12.83 9.45 16.02
C GLU A 23 13.64 8.14 16.05
N GLU A 24 13.62 7.47 17.19
CA GLU A 24 14.20 6.14 17.37
C GLU A 24 13.64 5.16 16.33
N ARG A 25 14.52 4.39 15.68
CA ARG A 25 14.14 3.45 14.62
C ARG A 25 14.71 2.07 14.87
N ASP A 26 13.79 1.12 15.02
CA ASP A 26 14.13 -0.30 15.01
C ASP A 26 14.45 -0.76 13.58
N CYS A 27 15.70 -1.16 13.37
CA CYS A 27 16.16 -1.72 12.11
C CYS A 27 16.02 -3.24 12.19
N ALA A 28 15.18 -3.79 11.31
CA ALA A 28 14.82 -5.21 11.34
C ALA A 28 14.92 -5.88 9.97
N THR A 29 15.42 -7.10 9.96
CA THR A 29 15.40 -8.00 8.81
C THR A 29 14.06 -8.74 8.74
N ILE A 30 13.34 -8.57 7.62
CA ILE A 30 12.05 -9.20 7.37
C ILE A 30 12.23 -10.38 6.39
N ARG A 31 11.76 -11.57 6.77
CA ARG A 31 11.80 -12.78 5.93
C ARG A 31 10.39 -13.24 5.55
N ALA A 32 10.18 -13.49 4.26
CA ALA A 32 8.90 -13.90 3.70
C ALA A 32 8.79 -15.44 3.63
N GLY A 33 8.01 -16.04 4.54
CA GLY A 33 7.79 -17.48 4.60
C GLY A 33 7.76 -17.95 6.06
N GLY A 34 6.57 -18.30 6.55
CA GLY A 34 6.32 -18.62 7.97
C GLY A 34 6.77 -20.02 8.42
N GLY A 35 7.73 -20.65 7.74
CA GLY A 35 8.29 -21.94 8.12
C GLY A 35 9.52 -21.81 9.03
N PRO A 36 9.88 -22.87 9.79
CA PRO A 36 11.02 -22.86 10.70
C PRO A 36 12.37 -22.65 9.99
N GLU A 37 12.48 -23.00 8.71
CA GLU A 37 13.71 -22.83 7.92
C GLU A 37 13.92 -21.42 7.33
N GLY A 38 13.02 -20.47 7.59
CA GLY A 38 13.22 -19.06 7.21
C GLY A 38 13.15 -18.83 5.71
N GLY A 39 12.07 -18.20 5.25
CA GLY A 39 11.95 -17.83 3.84
C GLY A 39 12.91 -16.72 3.40
N GLU A 40 12.83 -16.37 2.11
CA GLU A 40 13.68 -15.36 1.47
C GLU A 40 13.61 -14.00 2.20
N ASN A 41 14.76 -13.36 2.40
CA ASN A 41 14.83 -12.01 2.96
C ASN A 41 14.17 -11.03 1.97
N VAL A 42 13.24 -10.23 2.46
CA VAL A 42 12.45 -9.28 1.67
C VAL A 42 13.31 -8.15 1.10
N ALA A 43 14.41 -7.79 1.76
CA ALA A 43 15.33 -6.77 1.27
C ALA A 43 16.07 -7.20 0.00
N LEU A 44 16.40 -8.48 -0.16
CA LEU A 44 17.12 -9.00 -1.33
C LEU A 44 16.38 -8.76 -2.67
N PRO A 45 15.10 -9.16 -2.84
CA PRO A 45 14.33 -8.86 -4.04
C PRO A 45 13.84 -7.41 -4.11
N LEU A 46 14.13 -6.55 -3.13
CA LEU A 46 13.91 -5.10 -3.25
C LEU A 46 15.21 -4.38 -3.70
N GLN A 47 16.37 -4.97 -3.39
CA GLN A 47 17.69 -4.61 -3.90
C GLN A 47 17.82 -5.01 -5.38
N LEU A 48 17.37 -6.22 -5.71
CA LEU A 48 17.20 -6.71 -7.07
C LEU A 48 15.91 -6.13 -7.67
N PRO A 49 15.92 -5.62 -8.91
CA PRO A 49 14.71 -5.05 -9.49
C PRO A 49 13.63 -6.12 -9.63
N LEU A 50 12.54 -5.97 -8.87
CA LEU A 50 11.29 -6.66 -9.18
C LEU A 50 10.77 -6.14 -10.52
N LEU A 51 10.78 -7.01 -11.54
CA LEU A 51 9.99 -6.94 -12.78
C LEU A 51 8.51 -6.73 -12.39
N PRO A 52 8.05 -5.47 -12.22
CA PRO A 52 7.76 -4.57 -13.33
C PRO A 52 8.13 -3.09 -13.08
N LEU A 53 8.86 -2.77 -12.00
CA LEU A 53 9.10 -1.37 -11.59
C LEU A 53 10.51 -0.86 -11.86
N ASN A 54 11.47 -1.72 -12.24
CA ASN A 54 12.81 -1.34 -12.72
C ASN A 54 13.55 -0.28 -11.88
N CYS A 55 13.20 -0.14 -10.60
CA CYS A 55 13.82 0.76 -9.65
C CYS A 55 14.38 -0.10 -8.50
N CYS A 56 15.68 -0.05 -8.28
CA CYS A 56 16.25 -0.44 -7.00
C CYS A 56 15.76 0.62 -6.02
N VAL A 57 14.89 0.23 -5.10
CA VAL A 57 14.22 1.16 -4.16
C VAL A 57 15.04 1.38 -2.89
N LEU A 58 16.08 0.58 -2.68
CA LEU A 58 16.90 0.57 -1.47
C LEU A 58 18.37 0.50 -1.86
N SER A 59 19.19 1.34 -1.24
CA SER A 59 20.66 1.27 -1.26
C SER A 59 21.15 0.74 0.09
N VAL A 60 22.24 -0.03 0.09
CA VAL A 60 22.85 -0.47 1.36
C VAL A 60 23.50 0.73 2.02
N SER A 61 23.20 0.97 3.30
CA SER A 61 23.89 1.99 4.07
C SER A 61 25.35 1.59 4.23
N LYS A 62 26.25 2.40 3.66
CA LYS A 62 27.70 2.25 3.84
C LYS A 62 28.07 2.77 5.22
N GLN A 63 28.01 1.90 6.21
CA GLN A 63 28.41 2.24 7.56
C GLN A 63 29.94 2.16 7.71
N SER A 64 30.51 2.97 8.60
CA SER A 64 31.94 2.91 8.94
C SER A 64 32.31 1.51 9.44
N ARG A 65 33.58 1.12 9.26
CA ARG A 65 34.07 -0.22 9.65
C ARG A 65 33.92 -0.49 11.15
N ASP A 66 33.84 0.56 11.97
CA ASP A 66 33.79 0.51 13.44
C ASP A 66 32.38 0.49 14.02
N ASP A 67 31.33 0.59 13.21
CA ASP A 67 29.95 0.48 13.67
C ASP A 67 29.43 -0.96 13.52
N ASP A 68 29.00 -1.53 14.64
CA ASP A 68 28.44 -2.89 14.77
C ASP A 68 26.94 -2.97 14.38
N ASP A 69 26.33 -1.85 13.99
CA ASP A 69 24.92 -1.76 13.57
C ASP A 69 24.70 -2.36 12.17
N ARG A 70 24.80 -3.69 12.06
CA ARG A 70 24.68 -4.42 10.79
C ARG A 70 23.54 -5.42 10.81
N SER A 71 22.87 -5.57 9.67
CA SER A 71 21.86 -6.62 9.47
C SER A 71 22.51 -8.01 9.42
N SER A 72 21.83 -9.04 9.90
CA SER A 72 22.34 -10.42 9.87
C SER A 72 22.69 -10.94 8.45
N ASP A 73 22.05 -10.39 7.41
CA ASP A 73 22.24 -10.79 5.99
C ASP A 73 23.07 -9.78 5.17
N TYR A 74 23.92 -8.95 5.81
CA TYR A 74 24.63 -7.84 5.18
C TYR A 74 25.46 -8.25 3.94
N ASP A 75 26.22 -9.34 4.02
CA ASP A 75 27.07 -9.82 2.91
C ASP A 75 26.25 -10.12 1.65
N ARG A 76 25.05 -10.69 1.82
CA ARG A 76 24.15 -11.01 0.70
C ARG A 76 23.60 -9.76 0.05
N LEU A 77 23.30 -8.73 0.86
CA LEU A 77 22.85 -7.43 0.35
C LEU A 77 23.96 -6.72 -0.43
N GLN A 78 25.21 -6.82 0.04
CA GLN A 78 26.36 -6.24 -0.66
C GLN A 78 26.63 -6.91 -2.00
N VAL A 79 26.54 -8.24 -2.08
CA VAL A 79 26.65 -8.97 -3.36
C VAL A 79 25.55 -8.54 -4.33
N ALA A 80 24.29 -8.45 -3.87
CA ALA A 80 23.17 -8.01 -4.69
C ALA A 80 23.32 -6.56 -5.18
N GLU A 81 23.89 -5.67 -4.36
CA GLU A 81 24.17 -4.29 -4.77
C GLU A 81 25.24 -4.24 -5.87
N LEU A 82 26.33 -5.01 -5.73
CA LEU A 82 27.38 -5.08 -6.75
C LEU A 82 26.85 -5.63 -8.07
N GLU A 83 25.95 -6.62 -8.03
CA GLU A 83 25.27 -7.13 -9.22
C GLU A 83 24.39 -6.04 -9.86
N ALA A 84 23.57 -5.34 -9.08
CA ALA A 84 22.73 -4.26 -9.58
C ALA A 84 23.53 -3.09 -10.18
N GLN A 85 24.69 -2.77 -9.61
CA GLN A 85 25.62 -1.75 -10.13
C GLN A 85 26.25 -2.18 -11.44
N LYS A 86 26.73 -3.43 -11.55
CA LYS A 86 27.29 -3.99 -12.80
C LYS A 86 26.27 -3.98 -13.93
N GLU A 87 25.01 -4.26 -13.61
CA GLU A 87 23.94 -4.29 -14.60
C GLU A 87 23.33 -2.90 -14.89
N GLY A 88 23.73 -1.86 -14.13
CA GLY A 88 23.22 -0.49 -14.30
C GLY A 88 21.70 -0.39 -14.17
N ARG A 89 21.11 -1.13 -13.23
CA ARG A 89 19.65 -1.21 -13.07
C ARG A 89 19.15 -0.26 -11.97
N GLY A 90 17.95 0.27 -12.15
CA GLY A 90 17.27 1.06 -11.11
C GLY A 90 17.99 2.32 -10.69
N ALA A 91 18.25 2.49 -9.40
CA ALA A 91 18.94 3.66 -8.84
C ALA A 91 20.39 3.79 -9.34
N HIS A 92 20.97 2.72 -9.89
CA HIS A 92 22.30 2.71 -10.50
C HIS A 92 22.25 2.86 -12.03
N SER A 93 21.05 3.01 -12.61
CA SER A 93 20.88 3.33 -14.03
C SER A 93 21.19 4.80 -14.28
N GLN A 94 21.85 5.11 -15.39
CA GLN A 94 22.05 6.50 -15.85
C GLN A 94 20.81 7.10 -16.53
N LYS A 95 19.72 6.32 -16.66
CA LYS A 95 18.46 6.83 -17.19
C LYS A 95 17.76 7.65 -16.11
N GLU A 96 17.25 8.82 -16.48
CA GLU A 96 16.40 9.60 -15.60
C GLU A 96 15.25 8.71 -15.08
N PRO A 97 14.96 8.74 -13.76
CA PRO A 97 13.83 8.03 -13.22
C PRO A 97 12.57 8.48 -13.96
N PRO A 98 11.65 7.56 -14.33
CA PRO A 98 10.36 7.98 -14.87
C PRO A 98 9.72 8.94 -13.87
N ALA A 99 9.35 10.14 -14.33
CA ALA A 99 8.70 11.13 -13.48
C ALA A 99 7.50 10.48 -12.81
N TRP A 100 7.52 10.42 -11.48
CA TRP A 100 6.41 9.92 -10.70
C TRP A 100 5.27 10.94 -10.86
N ALA A 101 4.36 10.67 -11.80
CA ALA A 101 3.18 11.50 -11.95
C ALA A 101 2.31 11.28 -10.70
N GLU A 102 2.17 12.33 -9.88
CA GLU A 102 1.25 12.30 -8.76
C GLU A 102 -0.13 11.86 -9.25
N PRO A 103 -0.70 10.79 -8.66
CA PRO A 103 -2.04 10.39 -9.00
C PRO A 103 -3.01 11.55 -8.79
N ARG A 104 -3.75 11.91 -9.84
CA ARG A 104 -4.71 13.01 -9.77
C ARG A 104 -5.81 12.68 -8.77
N ASP A 105 -6.10 13.58 -7.83
CA ASP A 105 -7.28 13.42 -6.97
C ASP A 105 -8.55 13.80 -7.75
N ALA A 106 -9.39 12.81 -8.03
CA ALA A 106 -10.66 13.01 -8.73
C ALA A 106 -11.80 13.40 -7.78
N SER A 107 -11.60 13.29 -6.47
CA SER A 107 -12.61 13.58 -5.44
C SER A 107 -12.53 15.00 -4.88
N GLU A 108 -11.61 15.83 -5.37
CA GLU A 108 -11.46 17.24 -4.97
C GLU A 108 -12.70 18.09 -5.29
N SER A 109 -13.32 17.86 -6.46
CA SER A 109 -14.47 18.65 -6.93
C SER A 109 -15.62 17.75 -7.39
N SER A 110 -16.84 18.17 -7.07
CA SER A 110 -18.07 17.49 -7.48
C SER A 110 -18.22 17.40 -9.00
N ALA A 111 -17.77 18.42 -9.74
CA ALA A 111 -17.80 18.44 -11.20
C ALA A 111 -16.86 17.37 -11.80
N LYS A 112 -15.61 17.30 -11.30
CA LYS A 112 -14.62 16.31 -11.73
C LYS A 112 -15.07 14.88 -11.41
N ALA A 113 -15.63 14.67 -10.21
CA ALA A 113 -16.13 13.36 -9.80
C ALA A 113 -17.30 12.88 -10.68
N LYS A 114 -18.23 13.77 -11.06
CA LYS A 114 -19.35 13.44 -11.96
C LYS A 114 -18.86 13.09 -13.37
N GLN A 115 -17.89 13.84 -13.89
CA GLN A 115 -17.28 13.54 -15.18
C GLN A 115 -16.64 12.15 -15.15
N LEU A 116 -15.78 11.87 -14.17
CA LEU A 116 -15.11 10.57 -14.04
C LEU A 116 -16.14 9.44 -13.85
N LEU A 117 -17.19 9.63 -13.05
CA LEU A 117 -18.23 8.62 -12.83
C LEU A 117 -18.85 8.12 -14.14
N SER A 118 -19.16 9.02 -15.07
CA SER A 118 -19.73 8.65 -16.36
C SER A 118 -18.81 7.75 -17.19
N PHE A 119 -17.49 7.93 -17.07
CA PHE A 119 -16.51 7.04 -17.68
C PHE A 119 -16.41 5.71 -16.95
N LEU A 120 -16.35 5.73 -15.61
CA LEU A 120 -16.25 4.52 -14.81
C LEU A 120 -17.48 3.61 -14.96
N GLN A 121 -18.67 4.19 -15.08
CA GLN A 121 -19.91 3.44 -15.31
C GLN A 121 -19.91 2.71 -16.65
N ARG A 122 -19.47 3.37 -17.71
CA ARG A 122 -19.35 2.78 -19.05
C ARG A 122 -18.25 1.73 -19.14
N ALA A 123 -17.18 1.91 -18.37
CA ALA A 123 -16.07 0.95 -18.30
C ALA A 123 -16.45 -0.37 -17.60
N GLY A 124 -17.57 -0.42 -16.88
CA GLY A 124 -18.08 -1.64 -16.27
C GLY A 124 -17.30 -2.05 -15.02
N ARG A 125 -16.50 -3.12 -15.12
CA ARG A 125 -15.71 -3.66 -13.99
C ARG A 125 -14.30 -3.08 -14.04
N ILE A 126 -13.91 -2.35 -13.01
CA ILE A 126 -12.62 -1.67 -12.95
C ILE A 126 -11.79 -2.25 -11.82
N SER A 127 -10.51 -2.45 -12.10
CA SER A 127 -9.51 -2.83 -11.11
C SER A 127 -8.97 -1.59 -10.41
N ALA A 128 -9.00 -1.58 -9.09
CA ALA A 128 -8.47 -0.53 -8.24
C ALA A 128 -7.67 -1.13 -7.08
N VAL A 129 -6.85 -0.33 -6.43
CA VAL A 129 -6.11 -0.70 -5.22
C VAL A 129 -6.58 0.18 -4.08
N VAL A 130 -6.91 -0.41 -2.93
CA VAL A 130 -7.30 0.37 -1.75
C VAL A 130 -6.06 1.00 -1.13
N ASP A 131 -6.02 2.33 -1.12
CA ASP A 131 -4.93 3.14 -0.55
C ASP A 131 -5.17 3.39 0.94
N TYR A 132 -6.39 3.80 1.29
CA TYR A 132 -6.75 4.17 2.66
C TYR A 132 -8.19 3.79 3.00
N VAL A 133 -8.44 3.42 4.26
CA VAL A 133 -9.78 3.10 4.80
C VAL A 133 -10.17 4.19 5.78
N ALA A 134 -11.20 4.96 5.45
CA ALA A 134 -11.66 6.09 6.28
C ALA A 134 -12.80 5.72 7.23
N SER A 135 -13.56 4.68 6.92
CA SER A 135 -14.56 4.03 7.78
C SER A 135 -14.86 2.63 7.23
N GLY A 136 -15.62 1.82 7.96
CA GLY A 136 -15.99 0.47 7.50
C GLY A 136 -16.61 0.42 6.10
N SER A 137 -17.26 1.50 5.65
CA SER A 137 -17.87 1.64 4.31
C SER A 137 -17.21 2.67 3.39
N ARG A 138 -16.21 3.44 3.85
CA ARG A 138 -15.54 4.49 3.06
C ARG A 138 -14.09 4.16 2.77
N PHE A 139 -13.72 4.25 1.49
CA PHE A 139 -12.39 3.87 1.00
C PHE A 139 -11.82 4.95 0.08
N ARG A 140 -10.53 5.26 0.19
CA ARG A 140 -9.77 5.90 -0.87
C ARG A 140 -9.07 4.81 -1.67
N MET A 141 -9.27 4.82 -2.98
CA MET A 141 -8.66 3.86 -3.88
C MET A 141 -7.93 4.55 -5.01
N PHE A 142 -6.87 3.89 -5.47
CA PHE A 142 -6.11 4.27 -6.64
C PHE A 142 -6.55 3.39 -7.82
N VAL A 143 -6.90 4.01 -8.94
CA VAL A 143 -7.22 3.32 -10.19
C VAL A 143 -6.01 3.40 -11.10
N PRO A 144 -5.25 2.31 -11.32
CA PRO A 144 -4.04 2.34 -12.12
C PRO A 144 -4.27 2.71 -13.59
N ARG A 145 -5.46 2.37 -14.12
CA ARG A 145 -5.80 2.65 -15.52
C ARG A 145 -5.90 4.14 -15.85
N GLU A 146 -6.42 4.92 -14.90
CA GLU A 146 -6.69 6.35 -15.06
C GLU A 146 -5.69 7.20 -14.26
N SER A 147 -4.73 6.56 -13.58
CA SER A 147 -3.77 7.19 -12.66
C SER A 147 -4.41 8.21 -11.71
N CYS A 148 -5.58 7.86 -11.16
CA CYS A 148 -6.36 8.74 -10.31
C CYS A 148 -6.69 8.12 -8.95
N LYS A 149 -6.79 8.98 -7.93
CA LYS A 149 -7.28 8.64 -6.60
C LYS A 149 -8.73 9.07 -6.48
N LEU A 150 -9.55 8.22 -5.86
CA LEU A 150 -10.96 8.48 -5.71
C LEU A 150 -11.50 7.90 -4.39
N THR A 151 -12.49 8.60 -3.84
CA THR A 151 -13.15 8.22 -2.59
C THR A 151 -14.49 7.55 -2.89
N MET A 152 -14.65 6.34 -2.37
CA MET A 152 -15.83 5.49 -2.58
C MET A 152 -16.57 5.20 -1.28
N VAL A 153 -17.87 4.93 -1.42
CA VAL A 153 -18.68 4.25 -0.41
C VAL A 153 -19.27 2.95 -0.93
N LEU A 154 -19.43 1.97 -0.04
CA LEU A 154 -20.16 0.75 -0.35
C LEU A 154 -21.64 1.05 -0.56
N ALA A 155 -22.17 0.68 -1.73
CA ALA A 155 -23.58 0.82 -2.03
C ALA A 155 -24.43 -0.03 -1.07
N GLY A 156 -25.48 0.56 -0.49
CA GLY A 156 -26.47 -0.16 0.32
C GLY A 156 -26.03 -0.58 1.72
N VAL A 157 -24.84 -0.18 2.17
CA VAL A 157 -24.33 -0.52 3.51
C VAL A 157 -23.95 0.74 4.28
N ARG A 158 -24.55 0.91 5.46
CA ARG A 158 -24.13 1.91 6.44
C ARG A 158 -23.33 1.23 7.53
N THR A 159 -22.15 1.76 7.82
CA THR A 159 -21.31 1.29 8.92
C THR A 159 -21.29 2.35 10.02
N PRO A 160 -21.14 1.94 11.29
CA PRO A 160 -20.93 2.87 12.39
C PRO A 160 -19.65 3.67 12.16
N LYS A 161 -19.64 4.92 12.62
CA LYS A 161 -18.48 5.80 12.49
C LYS A 161 -17.50 5.58 13.64
N ALA A 162 -16.25 5.28 13.29
CA ALA A 162 -15.12 5.35 14.21
C ALA A 162 -14.80 6.82 14.54
N ALA A 163 -14.30 7.05 15.76
CA ALA A 163 -13.80 8.35 16.18
C ALA A 163 -12.60 8.77 15.30
N ARG A 164 -12.62 9.98 14.73
CA ARG A 164 -11.48 10.51 13.95
C ARG A 164 -10.54 11.37 14.76
N ASN A 165 -11.09 11.99 15.80
CA ASN A 165 -10.40 12.89 16.70
C ASN A 165 -10.61 12.41 18.13
N PRO A 166 -9.69 12.70 19.06
CA PRO A 166 -9.85 12.33 20.48
C PRO A 166 -11.10 12.96 21.12
N ASN A 167 -11.66 14.03 20.53
CA ASN A 167 -12.88 14.69 20.98
C ASN A 167 -14.17 14.12 20.37
N GLU A 168 -14.09 13.21 19.39
CA GLU A 168 -15.28 12.60 18.78
C GLU A 168 -15.56 11.25 19.43
N GLN A 169 -16.80 11.04 19.88
CA GLN A 169 -17.20 9.76 20.44
C GLN A 169 -17.51 8.76 19.33
N SER A 170 -16.86 7.59 19.38
CA SER A 170 -17.10 6.50 18.42
C SER A 170 -18.54 5.97 18.58
N GLU A 171 -19.21 5.73 17.45
CA GLU A 171 -20.49 5.01 17.46
C GLU A 171 -20.26 3.55 17.91
N PRO A 172 -21.25 2.87 18.51
CA PRO A 172 -21.08 1.48 18.95
C PRO A 172 -20.61 0.59 17.78
N PHE A 173 -19.55 -0.19 18.01
CA PHE A 173 -18.88 -1.03 17.01
C PHE A 173 -18.17 -0.28 15.86
N GLY A 174 -17.95 1.03 16.00
CA GLY A 174 -17.29 1.87 14.99
C GLY A 174 -15.85 1.46 14.72
N ASP A 175 -15.09 1.24 15.79
CA ASP A 175 -13.66 0.95 15.72
C ASP A 175 -13.42 -0.48 15.23
N GLU A 176 -14.24 -1.43 15.67
CA GLU A 176 -14.22 -2.83 15.21
C GLU A 176 -14.58 -2.95 13.73
N ALA A 177 -15.56 -2.15 13.25
CA ALA A 177 -15.90 -2.09 11.84
C ALA A 177 -14.76 -1.54 10.98
N LEU A 178 -14.07 -0.49 11.47
CA LEU A 178 -12.90 0.08 10.79
C LEU A 178 -11.76 -0.93 10.75
N GLU A 179 -11.47 -1.61 11.86
CA GLU A 179 -10.42 -2.59 11.97
C GLU A 179 -10.68 -3.80 11.06
N TYR A 180 -11.89 -4.35 11.10
CA TYR A 180 -12.29 -5.48 10.25
C TYR A 180 -12.08 -5.17 8.77
N THR A 181 -12.52 -3.99 8.34
CA THR A 181 -12.38 -3.54 6.96
C THR A 181 -10.92 -3.28 6.60
N SER A 182 -10.14 -2.65 7.49
CA SER A 182 -8.72 -2.40 7.28
C SER A 182 -7.93 -3.70 7.10
N ARG A 183 -8.14 -4.68 7.98
CA ARG A 183 -7.50 -6.00 7.88
C ARG A 183 -7.82 -6.72 6.57
N LYS A 184 -9.04 -6.55 6.03
CA LYS A 184 -9.50 -7.25 4.81
C LYS A 184 -9.23 -6.53 3.50
N ALA A 185 -9.25 -5.20 3.47
CA ALA A 185 -9.26 -4.44 2.22
C ALA A 185 -8.00 -3.60 1.99
N LEU A 186 -7.30 -3.17 3.04
CA LEU A 186 -6.16 -2.26 2.92
C LEU A 186 -5.06 -2.84 2.01
N GLN A 187 -4.54 -2.02 1.09
CA GLN A 187 -3.50 -2.35 0.11
C GLN A 187 -3.81 -3.57 -0.78
N ARG A 188 -5.07 -3.99 -0.91
CA ARG A 188 -5.45 -5.10 -1.79
C ARG A 188 -6.02 -4.62 -3.12
N ASP A 189 -5.79 -5.44 -4.15
CA ASP A 189 -6.42 -5.29 -5.45
C ASP A 189 -7.92 -5.63 -5.33
N VAL A 190 -8.79 -4.70 -5.74
CA VAL A 190 -10.24 -4.84 -5.70
C VAL A 190 -10.81 -4.60 -7.10
N GLY A 191 -11.86 -5.36 -7.45
CA GLY A 191 -12.56 -5.21 -8.72
C GLY A 191 -14.03 -4.90 -8.47
N GLY A 192 -14.51 -3.76 -8.95
CA GLY A 192 -15.88 -3.32 -8.65
C GLY A 192 -16.57 -2.70 -9.85
N ARG A 193 -17.90 -2.61 -9.75
CA ARG A 193 -18.70 -1.76 -10.62
C ARG A 193 -19.03 -0.47 -9.87
N PHE A 194 -18.87 0.64 -10.55
CA PHE A 194 -19.17 1.98 -10.04
C PHE A 194 -20.62 2.32 -10.38
N THR A 195 -21.33 2.86 -9.41
CA THR A 195 -22.76 3.21 -9.47
C THR A 195 -22.95 4.61 -8.91
N THR A 196 -23.93 5.35 -9.44
CA THR A 196 -24.35 6.61 -8.82
C THR A 196 -25.14 6.27 -7.57
N GLY A 197 -24.88 6.94 -6.45
CA GLY A 197 -25.86 7.01 -5.39
C GLY A 197 -25.84 8.38 -4.74
N GLU A 198 -27.02 8.99 -4.65
CA GLU A 198 -27.23 10.30 -4.03
C GLU A 198 -27.46 10.19 -2.51
N GLY A 199 -27.01 9.10 -1.89
CA GLY A 199 -27.32 8.77 -0.50
C GLY A 199 -26.18 9.07 0.48
N CYS A 200 -26.40 10.08 1.32
CA CYS A 200 -25.75 10.33 2.62
C CYS A 200 -24.49 11.25 2.63
N CYS A 201 -24.74 12.54 2.96
CA CYS A 201 -23.81 13.58 3.45
C CYS A 201 -23.25 14.62 2.42
N ARG A 202 -24.13 15.56 2.04
CA ARG A 202 -24.01 17.03 1.84
C ARG A 202 -22.72 17.79 1.46
N SER A 203 -21.54 17.21 1.27
CA SER A 203 -20.37 18.03 0.89
C SER A 203 -19.25 17.31 0.13
N SER A 204 -19.44 16.05 -0.26
CA SER A 204 -18.46 15.33 -1.08
C SER A 204 -19.23 14.42 -2.05
N VAL A 205 -18.91 14.46 -3.34
CA VAL A 205 -19.46 13.47 -4.29
C VAL A 205 -18.79 12.15 -3.98
N ILE A 206 -19.49 11.35 -3.19
CA ILE A 206 -19.09 10.01 -2.85
C ILE A 206 -19.61 9.10 -3.95
N LEU A 207 -18.68 8.45 -4.64
CA LEU A 207 -18.99 7.45 -5.65
C LEU A 207 -19.37 6.15 -4.95
N ASN A 208 -20.49 5.53 -5.33
CA ASN A 208 -20.88 4.26 -4.75
C ASN A 208 -20.33 3.11 -5.59
N ALA A 209 -19.75 2.09 -4.95
CA ALA A 209 -19.36 0.87 -5.63
C ALA A 209 -20.02 -0.35 -5.02
N VAL A 210 -20.37 -1.28 -5.90
CA VAL A 210 -20.53 -2.69 -5.53
C VAL A 210 -19.14 -3.30 -5.65
N VAL A 211 -18.45 -3.39 -4.52
CA VAL A 211 -17.09 -3.94 -4.46
C VAL A 211 -17.20 -5.47 -4.38
N ALA A 212 -16.81 -6.15 -5.46
CA ALA A 212 -16.47 -7.55 -5.38
C ALA A 212 -15.00 -7.64 -4.94
N LEU A 213 -14.77 -7.76 -3.63
CA LEU A 213 -13.45 -8.06 -3.10
C LEU A 213 -12.94 -9.31 -3.83
N ALA A 214 -11.89 -9.14 -4.63
CA ALA A 214 -11.26 -10.26 -5.30
C ALA A 214 -10.84 -11.23 -4.18
N ARG A 215 -11.42 -12.44 -4.17
CA ARG A 215 -11.03 -13.49 -3.24
C ARG A 215 -9.53 -13.72 -3.46
N ALA A 216 -8.71 -13.21 -2.55
CA ALA A 216 -7.30 -13.53 -2.51
C ALA A 216 -7.19 -15.07 -2.50
N GLY A 217 -6.44 -15.60 -3.47
CA GLY A 217 -6.43 -17.00 -3.88
C GLY A 217 -6.64 -18.00 -2.75
N ARG A 218 -7.82 -18.64 -2.75
CA ARG A 218 -7.95 -19.97 -2.19
C ARG A 218 -7.41 -20.89 -3.28
N ASN A 219 -6.16 -21.32 -3.15
CA ASN A 219 -5.59 -22.42 -3.96
C ASN A 219 -6.66 -23.53 -3.99
N ARG A 220 -7.26 -23.75 -5.17
CA ARG A 220 -7.94 -25.00 -5.45
C ARG A 220 -6.84 -25.95 -5.91
N GLY A 221 -6.85 -27.14 -5.29
CA GLY A 221 -6.08 -28.36 -5.54
C GLY A 221 -5.08 -28.33 -6.67
#